data_AF-A0A259CPG6-F1
#
_entry.id   AF-A0A259CPG6-F1
#
_cell.length_a   1.000
_cell.length_b   1.000
_cell.length_c   1.000
_cell.angle_alpha   90.00
_cell.angle_beta   90.00
_cell.angle_gamma   90.00
#
_symmetry.space_group_name_H-M   'P 1'
#
loop_
_entity.id
_entity.type
_entity.pdbx_description
1 polymer ?
#
loop_
_entity_poly.entity_id
_entity_poly.type
_entity_poly.pdbx_seq_one_letter_code
_entity_poly.pdbx_strand_id
1 'polypeptide(L)'
;MGLHKEHMSYVEQHLKGEEAVPAVNGGFITIIKDGEDTFIANVPTFNMMAENHSDSTVENDEEFEDEDGQYIIYIWSSMYGVSWELTVKAKNTSEQLSLEKRLDTKYDEVY
;
A
#
# COMPACT_ATOMS: atom_id res chain seq x y z
N MET A 1 -13.41 18.23 16.31
CA MET A 1 -13.72 17.91 14.89
C MET A 1 -12.55 18.04 13.93
N GLY A 2 -11.43 18.73 14.27
CA GLY A 2 -10.27 18.87 13.37
C GLY A 2 -9.34 17.65 13.28
N LEU A 3 -8.98 17.04 14.42
CA LEU A 3 -7.98 15.96 14.50
C LEU A 3 -8.30 14.71 13.65
N HIS A 4 -9.57 14.30 13.59
CA HIS A 4 -9.97 13.17 12.75
C HIS A 4 -9.82 13.46 11.26
N LYS A 5 -10.05 14.70 10.83
CA LYS A 5 -9.96 15.09 9.42
C LYS A 5 -8.50 15.14 8.95
N GLU A 6 -7.62 15.68 9.80
CA GLU A 6 -6.17 15.72 9.54
C GLU A 6 -5.59 14.31 9.44
N HIS A 7 -5.98 13.43 10.36
CA HIS A 7 -5.52 12.05 10.35
C HIS A 7 -6.01 11.29 9.11
N MET A 8 -7.30 11.38 8.76
CA MET A 8 -7.83 10.76 7.54
C MET A 8 -7.11 11.29 6.28
N SER A 9 -6.85 12.60 6.22
CA SER A 9 -6.08 13.18 5.12
C SER A 9 -4.66 12.63 5.02
N TYR A 10 -4.02 12.33 6.16
CA TYR A 10 -2.69 11.73 6.17
C TYR A 10 -2.72 10.30 5.62
N VAL A 11 -3.66 9.47 6.10
CA VAL A 11 -3.81 8.08 5.64
C VAL A 11 -4.02 8.02 4.12
N GLU A 12 -4.90 8.88 3.60
CA GLU A 12 -5.15 8.96 2.16
C GLU A 12 -3.94 9.43 1.33
N GLN A 13 -3.00 10.18 1.92
CA GLN A 13 -1.84 10.71 1.21
C GLN A 13 -0.60 9.82 1.29
N HIS A 14 -0.47 9.01 2.34
CA HIS A 14 0.77 8.29 2.66
C HIS A 14 0.59 6.77 2.71
N LEU A 15 -0.59 6.28 3.07
CA LEU A 15 -0.86 4.85 3.23
C LEU A 15 -1.72 4.29 2.11
N LYS A 16 -2.23 5.16 1.23
CA LYS A 16 -2.93 4.79 0.02
C LYS A 16 -2.24 5.45 -1.17
N GLY A 17 -2.28 4.76 -2.29
CA GLY A 17 -1.79 5.34 -3.53
C GLY A 17 -2.33 4.63 -4.76
N GLU A 18 -2.16 5.32 -5.87
CA GLU A 18 -2.48 4.84 -7.21
C GLU A 18 -1.36 5.27 -8.16
N GLU A 19 -1.02 4.38 -9.08
CA GLU A 19 -0.18 4.66 -10.24
C GLU A 19 -0.99 4.29 -11.49
N ALA A 20 -1.09 5.22 -12.43
CA ALA A 20 -1.86 5.05 -13.65
C ALA A 20 -1.13 4.18 -14.70
N VAL A 21 0.16 3.93 -14.49
CA VAL A 21 0.97 3.03 -15.34
C VAL A 21 0.78 1.58 -14.89
N PRO A 22 0.29 0.67 -15.76
CA PRO A 22 0.18 -0.74 -15.45
C PRO A 22 1.54 -1.38 -15.19
N ALA A 23 1.66 -2.21 -14.16
CA ALA A 23 2.89 -2.93 -13.84
C ALA A 23 3.13 -4.10 -14.82
N VAL A 24 3.58 -3.81 -16.04
CA VAL A 24 3.78 -4.83 -17.10
C VAL A 24 4.81 -5.89 -16.69
N ASN A 25 5.88 -5.49 -16.01
CA ASN A 25 6.91 -6.40 -15.50
C ASN A 25 6.78 -6.64 -13.98
N GLY A 26 5.67 -6.22 -13.39
CA GLY A 26 5.55 -6.09 -11.94
C GLY A 26 6.22 -4.82 -11.40
N GLY A 27 6.31 -4.75 -10.08
CA GLY A 27 6.83 -3.59 -9.36
C GLY A 27 7.00 -3.92 -7.88
N PHE A 28 7.31 -2.90 -7.09
CA PHE A 28 7.41 -3.03 -5.65
C PHE A 28 6.77 -1.84 -4.95
N ILE A 29 6.21 -2.08 -3.77
CA ILE A 29 5.82 -1.02 -2.83
C ILE A 29 6.76 -1.13 -1.63
N THR A 30 7.57 -0.09 -1.44
CA THR A 30 8.42 0.07 -0.27
C THR A 30 7.61 0.73 0.84
N ILE A 31 7.59 0.09 2.01
CA ILE A 31 6.98 0.62 3.22
C ILE A 31 8.09 1.21 4.09
N ILE A 32 7.99 2.52 4.30
CA ILE A 32 8.98 3.34 4.97
C ILE A 32 8.44 3.66 6.36
N LYS A 33 9.21 3.37 7.41
CA LYS A 33 8.86 3.68 8.80
C LYS A 33 9.95 4.55 9.40
N ASP A 34 9.58 5.72 9.91
CA ASP A 34 10.52 6.73 10.44
C ASP A 34 11.66 7.11 9.47
N GLY A 35 11.39 7.01 8.16
CA GLY A 35 12.37 7.30 7.10
C GLY A 35 13.29 6.13 6.75
N GLU A 36 13.09 4.94 7.31
CA GLU A 36 13.84 3.72 6.98
C GLU A 36 12.97 2.73 6.21
N ASP A 37 13.54 2.08 5.19
CA ASP A 37 12.87 1.04 4.42
C ASP A 37 12.71 -0.21 5.30
N THR A 38 11.47 -0.54 5.67
CA THR A 38 11.17 -1.65 6.60
C THR A 38 10.64 -2.90 5.94
N PHE A 39 9.89 -2.75 4.86
CA PHE A 39 9.28 -3.86 4.15
C PHE A 39 9.13 -3.52 2.67
N ILE A 40 9.24 -4.53 1.82
CA ILE A 40 9.06 -4.40 0.37
C ILE A 40 8.02 -5.44 -0.03
N ALA A 41 6.87 -4.96 -0.51
CA ALA A 41 5.79 -5.79 -1.02
C ALA A 41 5.86 -5.88 -2.54
N ASN A 42 5.55 -7.06 -3.08
CA ASN A 42 5.60 -7.28 -4.52
C ASN A 42 4.33 -6.78 -5.18
N VAL A 43 4.48 -6.05 -6.27
CA VAL A 43 3.37 -5.71 -7.16
C VAL A 43 3.37 -6.71 -8.31
N PRO A 44 2.35 -7.59 -8.41
CA PRO A 44 2.31 -8.58 -9.46
C PRO A 44 2.02 -7.94 -10.83
N THR A 45 2.44 -8.61 -11.89
CA THR A 45 1.96 -8.30 -13.23
C THR A 45 0.46 -8.57 -13.32
N PHE A 46 -0.28 -7.65 -13.94
CA PHE A 46 -1.70 -7.84 -14.22
C PHE A 46 -1.92 -8.97 -15.25
N ASN A 47 -3.14 -9.51 -15.33
CA ASN A 47 -3.45 -10.52 -16.34
C ASN A 47 -3.54 -9.88 -17.74
N MET A 48 -2.43 -9.95 -18.49
CA MET A 48 -2.30 -9.35 -19.83
C MET A 48 -3.24 -9.97 -20.88
N MET A 49 -3.81 -11.15 -20.61
CA MET A 49 -4.68 -11.86 -21.56
C MET A 49 -6.17 -11.59 -21.29
N ALA A 50 -6.48 -10.74 -20.32
CA ALA A 50 -7.85 -10.38 -19.98
C ALA A 50 -8.48 -9.43 -20.99
N GLU A 51 -9.75 -9.66 -21.33
CA GLU A 51 -10.52 -8.77 -22.22
C GLU A 51 -11.23 -7.64 -21.44
N ASN A 52 -11.57 -7.89 -20.17
CA ASN A 52 -12.21 -6.91 -19.30
C ASN A 52 -11.32 -6.53 -18.13
N HIS A 53 -11.58 -5.36 -17.56
CA HIS A 53 -10.82 -4.84 -16.43
C HIS A 53 -10.85 -5.73 -15.20
N SER A 54 -12.04 -6.21 -14.81
CA SER A 54 -12.20 -7.13 -13.67
C SER A 54 -11.37 -8.40 -13.81
N ASP A 55 -11.19 -8.85 -15.06
CA ASP A 55 -10.50 -10.09 -15.38
C ASP A 55 -8.98 -9.86 -15.49
N SER A 56 -8.57 -8.59 -15.59
CA SER A 56 -7.17 -8.14 -15.65
C SER A 56 -6.56 -7.96 -14.26
N THR A 57 -7.39 -7.67 -13.25
CA THR A 57 -6.91 -7.35 -11.90
C THR A 57 -6.33 -8.56 -11.21
N VAL A 58 -5.11 -8.40 -10.69
CA VAL A 58 -4.43 -9.36 -9.82
C VAL A 58 -4.27 -8.70 -8.45
N GLU A 59 -4.71 -9.41 -7.42
CA GLU A 59 -4.63 -8.96 -6.03
C GLU A 59 -3.43 -9.63 -5.35
N ASN A 60 -2.70 -8.87 -4.54
CA ASN A 60 -1.67 -9.38 -3.64
C ASN A 60 -1.84 -8.72 -2.28
N ASP A 61 -1.96 -9.53 -1.24
CA ASP A 61 -1.91 -9.09 0.15
C ASP A 61 -0.65 -9.65 0.82
N GLU A 62 0.12 -8.76 1.44
CA GLU A 62 1.29 -9.15 2.21
C GLU A 62 1.13 -8.65 3.65
N GLU A 63 1.38 -9.55 4.60
CA GLU A 63 1.36 -9.24 6.03
C GLU A 63 2.77 -9.25 6.59
N PHE A 64 3.05 -8.28 7.48
CA PHE A 64 4.27 -8.27 8.27
C PHE A 64 4.00 -7.70 9.67
N GLU A 65 4.88 -8.01 10.61
CA GLU A 65 4.75 -7.62 12.01
C GLU A 65 6.10 -7.16 12.54
N ASP A 66 6.08 -6.14 13.39
CA ASP A 66 7.22 -5.73 14.19
C ASP A 66 6.82 -5.50 15.66
N GLU A 67 7.73 -4.92 16.46
CA GLU A 67 7.49 -4.68 17.88
C GLU A 67 6.35 -3.69 18.17
N ASP A 68 6.00 -2.85 17.20
CA ASP A 68 4.98 -1.82 17.33
C ASP A 68 3.58 -2.32 16.90
N GLY A 69 3.49 -3.26 15.96
CA GLY A 69 2.20 -3.83 15.56
C GLY A 69 2.23 -4.71 14.31
N GLN A 70 1.02 -5.06 13.84
CA GLN A 70 0.80 -5.83 12.63
C GLN A 70 0.38 -4.91 11.49
N TYR A 71 0.88 -5.18 10.30
CA TYR A 71 0.68 -4.40 9.09
C TYR A 71 0.22 -5.32 7.96
N ILE A 72 -0.72 -4.83 7.14
CA ILE A 72 -1.19 -5.55 5.96
C ILE A 72 -1.27 -4.55 4.81
N ILE A 73 -0.52 -4.83 3.74
CA ILE A 73 -0.60 -4.08 2.49
C ILE A 73 -1.47 -4.85 1.51
N TYR A 74 -2.49 -4.18 0.99
CA TYR A 74 -3.33 -4.68 -0.10
C TYR A 74 -2.89 -4.01 -1.39
N ILE A 75 -2.70 -4.80 -2.44
CA ILE A 75 -2.21 -4.34 -3.74
C ILE A 75 -3.15 -4.88 -4.82
N TRP A 76 -3.59 -3.99 -5.71
CA TRP A 76 -4.39 -4.34 -6.88
C TRP A 76 -3.66 -3.87 -8.14
N SER A 77 -3.26 -4.81 -8.99
CA SER A 77 -2.57 -4.53 -10.25
C SER A 77 -3.46 -4.88 -11.43
N SER A 78 -3.68 -3.95 -12.34
CA SER A 78 -4.61 -4.09 -13.47
C SER A 78 -4.05 -3.48 -14.75
N MET A 79 -4.75 -3.68 -15.88
CA MET A 79 -4.39 -3.02 -17.14
C MET A 79 -4.58 -1.48 -17.13
N TYR A 80 -5.13 -0.91 -16.06
CA TYR A 80 -5.29 0.54 -15.89
C TYR A 80 -4.35 1.16 -14.87
N GLY A 81 -3.48 0.36 -14.25
CA GLY A 81 -2.60 0.83 -13.21
C GLY A 81 -2.57 -0.07 -11.99
N VAL A 82 -1.90 0.44 -10.96
CA VAL A 82 -1.70 -0.19 -9.66
C VAL A 82 -2.35 0.68 -8.59
N SER A 83 -3.06 0.09 -7.65
CA SER A 83 -3.48 0.77 -6.43
C SER A 83 -3.10 -0.04 -5.20
N TRP A 84 -2.93 0.65 -4.07
CA TRP A 84 -2.59 0.00 -2.82
C TRP A 84 -3.16 0.69 -1.60
N GLU A 85 -3.30 -0.07 -0.52
CA GLU A 85 -3.71 0.39 0.80
C GLU A 85 -2.94 -0.35 1.90
N LEU A 86 -2.22 0.40 2.73
CA LEU A 86 -1.54 -0.10 3.92
C LEU A 86 -2.44 0.09 5.14
N THR A 87 -2.77 -1.00 5.80
CA THR A 87 -3.54 -1.00 7.04
C THR A 87 -2.66 -1.36 8.23
N VAL A 88 -2.92 -0.70 9.37
CA VAL A 88 -2.14 -0.86 10.60
C VAL A 88 -3.04 -1.35 11.72
N LYS A 89 -2.60 -2.36 12.47
CA LYS A 89 -3.26 -2.88 13.66
C LYS A 89 -2.32 -2.78 14.86
N ALA A 90 -2.63 -1.88 15.78
CA ALA A 90 -1.94 -1.72 17.05
C ALA A 90 -2.82 -2.17 18.23
N LYS A 91 -2.28 -2.18 19.46
CA LYS A 91 -3.02 -2.64 20.66
C LYS A 91 -4.20 -1.74 20.98
N ASN A 92 -4.11 -0.45 20.65
CA ASN A 92 -5.19 0.52 20.82
C ASN A 92 -5.15 1.61 19.74
N THR A 93 -6.25 2.35 19.64
CA THR A 93 -6.40 3.42 18.63
C THR A 93 -5.35 4.52 18.74
N SER A 94 -4.89 4.87 19.95
CA SER A 94 -3.90 5.95 20.10
C SER A 94 -2.53 5.54 19.55
N GLU A 95 -2.12 4.29 19.79
CA GLU A 95 -0.91 3.70 19.21
C GLU A 95 -1.05 3.59 17.69
N GLN A 96 -2.18 3.10 17.18
CA GLN A 96 -2.42 2.99 15.74
C GLN A 96 -2.25 4.35 15.03
N LEU A 97 -2.91 5.39 15.54
CA LEU A 97 -2.80 6.75 15.00
C LEU A 97 -1.36 7.29 15.03
N SER A 98 -0.58 6.92 16.03
CA SER A 98 0.82 7.32 16.14
C SER A 98 1.72 6.56 15.17
N LEU A 99 1.42 5.28 14.91
CA LEU A 99 2.16 4.44 13.99
C LEU A 99 1.89 4.81 12.54
N GLU A 100 0.62 5.07 12.19
CA GLU A 100 0.23 5.50 10.86
C GLU A 100 0.98 6.77 10.44
N LYS A 101 1.20 7.72 11.37
CA LYS A 101 1.97 8.96 11.11
C LYS A 101 3.48 8.78 10.93
N ARG A 102 4.00 7.60 11.27
CA ARG A 102 5.41 7.25 11.10
C ARG A 102 5.64 6.49 9.79
N LEU A 103 4.57 6.11 9.11
CA LEU A 103 4.61 5.31 7.90
C LEU A 103 4.43 6.17 6.65
N ASP A 104 5.09 5.73 5.59
CA ASP A 104 4.94 6.21 4.23
C ASP A 104 5.02 5.02 3.26
N THR A 105 4.51 5.19 2.05
CA THR A 105 4.59 4.18 1.00
C THR A 105 5.13 4.76 -0.30
N LYS A 106 5.94 3.97 -1.00
CA LYS A 106 6.55 4.37 -2.27
C LYS A 106 6.45 3.25 -3.29
N TYR A 107 5.86 3.53 -4.45
CA TYR A 107 5.81 2.62 -5.59
C TYR A 107 7.05 2.79 -6.48
N ASP A 108 7.62 1.67 -6.91
CA ASP A 108 8.72 1.60 -7.88
C ASP A 108 8.42 0.52 -8.93
N GLU A 109 8.42 0.92 -10.21
CA GLU A 109 8.20 0.03 -11.35
C GLU A 109 9.48 -0.74 -11.73
N VAL A 110 9.33 -1.98 -12.20
CA VAL A 110 10.42 -2.74 -12.81
C VAL A 110 10.46 -2.49 -14.32
N TYR A 111 11.56 -1.90 -14.81
CA TYR A 111 11.80 -1.66 -16.25
C TYR A 111 12.51 -2.83 -16.93
#